data_AF-A0A963ZXE1-F1
#
_entry.id   AF-A0A963ZXE1-F1
#
_cell.length_a   1.000
_cell.length_b   1.000
_cell.length_c   1.000
_cell.angle_alpha   90.00
_cell.angle_beta   90.00
_cell.angle_gamma   90.00
#
_symmetry.space_group_name_H-M   'P 1'
#
loop_
_entity.id
_entity.type
_entity.pdbx_description
1 polymer ?
#
loop_
_entity_poly.entity_id
_entity_poly.type
_entity_poly.pdbx_seq_one_letter_code
_entity_poly.pdbx_strand_id
1 'polypeptide(L)'
;MLDQKKIELLPMFYPDSFKEANFTPLNGVHFSFNKELVLFGFGSSPDLYTYNLEDNRTFSYQINSAFYKKPSPYSGATDDDYDMIRYISQYTVYENLLFHPQKKLYYLFSINTALENGNTLLFNISVLDINLNLLGESHLQAGSNMIPKYSFIVPEGIAFYDWLAGKESQAVYEVFDFDFKR
;
A
#
# COMPACT_ATOMS: atom_id res chain seq x y z
N MET A 1 -25.20 -14.45 -25.13
CA MET A 1 -23.76 -14.35 -25.45
C MET A 1 -23.26 -13.06 -24.83
N LEU A 2 -22.27 -13.11 -23.95
CA LEU A 2 -21.55 -11.91 -23.53
C LEU A 2 -20.68 -11.50 -24.71
N ASP A 3 -20.98 -10.36 -25.33
CA ASP A 3 -20.10 -9.76 -26.34
C ASP A 3 -18.71 -9.65 -25.73
N GLN A 4 -17.74 -10.31 -26.34
CA GLN A 4 -16.36 -10.25 -25.88
C GLN A 4 -15.88 -8.81 -26.00
N LYS A 5 -15.81 -8.11 -24.87
CA LYS A 5 -15.14 -6.82 -24.79
C LYS A 5 -13.68 -7.03 -25.17
N LYS A 6 -13.18 -6.19 -26.07
CA LYS A 6 -11.77 -6.14 -26.47
C LYS A 6 -10.92 -5.98 -25.20
N ILE A 7 -10.00 -6.91 -24.97
CA ILE A 7 -8.98 -6.78 -23.92
C ILE A 7 -7.87 -5.91 -24.50
N GLU A 8 -7.54 -4.83 -23.80
CA GLU A 8 -6.45 -3.93 -24.15
C GLU A 8 -5.41 -3.97 -23.02
N LEU A 9 -4.15 -4.16 -23.41
CA LEU A 9 -3.03 -4.12 -22.48
C LEU A 9 -2.59 -2.66 -22.33
N LEU A 10 -2.62 -2.16 -21.10
CA LEU A 10 -2.01 -0.87 -20.79
C LEU A 10 -0.48 -1.01 -20.79
N PRO A 11 0.28 -0.06 -21.36
CA PRO A 11 1.74 -0.07 -21.39
C PRO A 11 2.37 0.27 -20.02
N MET A 12 1.88 -0.36 -18.95
CA MET A 12 2.42 -0.29 -17.59
C MET A 12 3.33 -1.49 -17.37
N PHE A 13 4.60 -1.23 -17.02
CA PHE A 13 5.61 -2.26 -16.85
C PHE A 13 6.20 -2.22 -15.44
N TYR A 14 6.65 -3.38 -14.96
CA TYR A 14 7.48 -3.45 -13.76
C TYR A 14 8.79 -2.66 -14.01
N PRO A 15 9.28 -1.91 -13.01
CA PRO A 15 10.59 -1.26 -13.06
C PRO A 15 11.70 -2.29 -13.24
N ASP A 16 12.81 -1.89 -13.86
CA ASP A 16 13.92 -2.82 -14.15
C ASP A 16 14.50 -3.49 -12.89
N SER A 17 14.48 -2.79 -11.76
CA SER A 17 14.90 -3.34 -10.46
C SER A 17 14.12 -4.58 -10.01
N PHE A 18 12.89 -4.77 -10.49
CA PHE A 18 12.04 -5.94 -10.19
C PHE A 18 12.25 -7.09 -11.17
N LYS A 19 12.87 -6.83 -12.33
CA LYS A 19 13.12 -7.88 -13.35
C LYS A 19 14.32 -8.75 -12.98
N GLU A 20 15.30 -8.17 -12.28
CA GLU A 20 16.56 -8.84 -11.94
C GLU A 20 16.52 -9.49 -10.54
N ALA A 21 15.54 -9.14 -9.71
CA ALA A 21 15.45 -9.58 -8.33
C ALA A 21 14.10 -10.26 -8.02
N ASN A 22 14.16 -11.41 -7.37
CA ASN A 22 12.98 -12.06 -6.81
C ASN A 22 12.69 -11.47 -5.42
N PHE A 23 11.61 -10.71 -5.23
CA PHE A 23 11.19 -10.23 -3.91
C PHE A 23 9.97 -10.98 -3.35
N THR A 24 9.61 -12.14 -3.94
CA THR A 24 8.51 -13.01 -3.49
C THR A 24 7.20 -12.23 -3.28
N PRO A 25 6.35 -12.39 -2.23
CA PRO A 25 5.05 -11.71 -2.22
C PRO A 25 5.16 -10.18 -2.11
N LEU A 26 6.36 -9.63 -1.85
CA LEU A 26 6.59 -8.18 -1.89
C LEU A 26 6.56 -7.60 -3.31
N ASN A 27 6.47 -8.43 -4.34
CA ASN A 27 6.20 -8.01 -5.72
C ASN A 27 4.73 -7.62 -5.96
N GLY A 28 3.85 -7.76 -4.97
CA GLY A 28 2.45 -7.36 -5.07
C GLY A 28 2.30 -5.91 -5.54
N VAL A 29 1.44 -5.72 -6.55
CA VAL A 29 1.08 -4.38 -7.06
C VAL A 29 -0.12 -3.89 -6.29
N HIS A 30 0.02 -2.71 -5.70
CA HIS A 30 -1.07 -2.00 -5.05
C HIS A 30 -1.38 -0.76 -5.87
N PHE A 31 -2.66 -0.50 -6.12
CA PHE A 31 -3.05 0.61 -6.98
C PHE A 31 -4.28 1.34 -6.47
N SER A 32 -4.33 2.61 -6.82
CA SER A 32 -5.49 3.49 -6.70
C SER A 32 -5.70 4.16 -8.06
N PHE A 33 -6.88 4.71 -8.29
CA PHE A 33 -7.14 5.43 -9.52
C PHE A 33 -8.04 6.63 -9.24
N ASN A 34 -7.86 7.67 -10.04
CA ASN A 34 -8.83 8.73 -10.19
C ASN A 34 -9.26 8.79 -11.67
N LYS A 35 -9.92 9.88 -12.08
CA LYS A 35 -10.43 9.99 -13.46
C LYS A 35 -9.34 10.12 -14.52
N GLU A 36 -8.14 10.53 -14.14
CA GLU A 36 -7.05 10.93 -15.04
C GLU A 36 -5.84 9.99 -14.94
N LEU A 37 -5.61 9.43 -13.75
CA LEU A 37 -4.39 8.72 -13.41
C LEU A 37 -4.69 7.37 -12.74
N VAL A 38 -3.92 6.36 -13.12
CA VAL A 38 -3.71 5.16 -12.32
C VAL A 38 -2.45 5.37 -11.51
N LEU A 39 -2.55 5.32 -10.19
CA LEU A 39 -1.42 5.36 -9.27
C LEU A 39 -1.14 3.94 -8.79
N PHE A 40 0.10 3.48 -8.86
CA PHE A 40 0.47 2.15 -8.41
C PHE A 40 1.84 2.15 -7.71
N GLY A 41 2.04 1.16 -6.86
CA GLY A 41 3.28 0.93 -6.12
C GLY A 41 3.46 -0.56 -5.86
N PHE A 42 4.57 -0.92 -5.23
CA PHE A 42 4.96 -2.31 -4.99
C PHE A 42 5.28 -2.52 -3.51
N GLY A 43 4.97 -3.70 -2.98
CA GLY A 43 5.17 -3.99 -1.55
C GLY A 43 6.61 -3.82 -1.05
N SER A 44 7.61 -3.98 -1.93
CA SER A 44 9.03 -3.84 -1.61
C SER A 44 9.59 -2.40 -1.73
N SER A 45 8.80 -1.43 -2.20
CA SER A 45 9.30 -0.09 -2.50
C SER A 45 8.34 1.02 -2.05
N PRO A 46 8.85 2.13 -1.47
CA PRO A 46 8.06 3.33 -1.21
C PRO A 46 7.73 4.08 -2.51
N ASP A 47 8.44 3.78 -3.60
CA ASP A 47 8.29 4.48 -4.86
C ASP A 47 6.91 4.25 -5.45
N LEU A 48 6.33 5.34 -5.95
CA LEU A 48 5.03 5.34 -6.61
C LEU A 48 5.18 5.65 -8.09
N TYR A 49 4.23 5.14 -8.86
CA TYR A 49 4.20 5.28 -10.30
C TYR A 49 2.82 5.77 -10.72
N THR A 50 2.77 6.78 -11.59
CA THR A 50 1.52 7.25 -12.18
C THR A 50 1.49 6.89 -13.64
N TYR A 51 0.43 6.24 -14.11
CA TYR A 51 0.10 6.11 -15.51
C TYR A 51 -1.04 7.08 -15.87
N ASN A 52 -0.75 8.01 -16.78
CA ASN A 52 -1.74 8.97 -17.26
C ASN A 52 -2.58 8.36 -18.39
N LEU A 53 -3.90 8.38 -18.21
CA LEU A 53 -4.86 7.75 -19.12
C LEU A 53 -5.06 8.53 -20.44
N GLU A 54 -4.75 9.82 -20.46
CA GLU A 54 -4.89 10.70 -21.63
C GLU A 54 -3.69 10.59 -22.57
N ASP A 55 -2.48 10.68 -22.02
CA ASP A 55 -1.24 10.72 -22.81
C ASP A 55 -0.45 9.39 -22.84
N ASN A 56 -0.92 8.38 -22.10
CA ASN A 56 -0.32 7.04 -22.00
C ASN A 56 1.14 7.04 -21.50
N ARG A 57 1.53 8.00 -20.65
CA ARG A 57 2.86 8.06 -20.06
C ARG A 57 2.88 7.62 -18.61
N THR A 58 3.99 6.98 -18.24
CA THR A 58 4.29 6.60 -16.85
C THR A 58 5.36 7.52 -16.27
N PHE A 59 5.14 8.01 -15.06
CA PHE A 59 6.11 8.75 -14.25
C PHE A 59 6.37 8.02 -12.95
N SER A 60 7.59 8.10 -12.43
CA SER A 60 7.97 7.55 -11.13
C SER A 60 8.26 8.66 -10.14
N TYR A 61 7.94 8.40 -8.88
CA TYR A 61 8.08 9.30 -7.76
C TYR A 61 8.74 8.56 -6.61
N GLN A 62 9.89 9.06 -6.18
CA GLN A 62 10.59 8.52 -5.03
C GLN A 62 10.00 9.11 -3.75
N ILE A 63 9.47 8.26 -2.87
CA ILE A 63 8.93 8.68 -1.59
C ILE A 63 9.97 8.42 -0.51
N ASN A 64 10.44 9.51 0.12
CA ASN A 64 11.41 9.44 1.22
C ASN A 64 10.73 9.12 2.55
N SER A 65 10.20 7.91 2.67
CA SER A 65 9.55 7.44 3.89
C SER A 65 10.58 7.17 4.99
N ALA A 66 10.36 7.73 6.19
CA ALA A 66 11.18 7.48 7.38
C ALA A 66 11.06 6.04 7.89
N PHE A 67 9.98 5.35 7.50
CA PHE A 67 9.73 3.96 7.90
C PHE A 67 10.37 2.94 6.98
N TYR A 68 10.87 3.35 5.81
CA TYR A 68 11.34 2.43 4.79
C TYR A 68 12.63 1.71 5.18
N LYS A 69 12.57 0.38 5.18
CA LYS A 69 13.74 -0.50 5.20
C LYS A 69 13.85 -1.22 3.85
N LYS A 70 14.90 -0.88 3.11
CA LYS A 70 15.16 -1.46 1.78
C LYS A 70 15.28 -2.99 1.84
N PRO A 71 14.43 -3.73 1.11
CA PRO A 71 14.54 -5.18 1.02
C PRO A 71 15.72 -5.62 0.15
N SER A 72 16.25 -6.80 0.46
CA SER A 72 17.26 -7.49 -0.37
C SER A 72 16.59 -8.60 -1.17
N PRO A 73 17.07 -8.99 -2.37
CA PRO A 73 16.46 -10.09 -3.12
C PRO A 73 16.28 -11.36 -2.27
N TYR A 74 15.10 -11.97 -2.34
CA TYR A 74 14.77 -13.22 -1.67
C TYR A 74 15.40 -14.39 -2.43
N SER A 75 16.29 -15.11 -1.75
CA SER A 75 17.01 -16.27 -2.30
C SER A 75 16.48 -17.63 -1.81
N GLY A 76 15.41 -17.64 -1.00
CA GLY A 76 14.82 -18.87 -0.47
C GLY A 76 14.07 -19.66 -1.55
N ALA A 77 13.85 -20.95 -1.30
CA ALA A 77 12.93 -21.73 -2.11
C ALA A 77 11.52 -21.12 -1.99
N THR A 78 10.78 -21.06 -3.10
CA THR A 78 9.40 -20.51 -3.12
C THR A 78 8.43 -21.30 -2.26
N ASP A 79 8.79 -22.53 -1.89
CA ASP A 79 7.89 -23.51 -1.27
C ASP A 79 8.09 -23.64 0.25
N ASP A 80 9.05 -22.90 0.83
CA ASP A 80 9.25 -22.85 2.29
C ASP A 80 8.60 -21.60 2.87
N ASP A 81 7.33 -21.75 3.28
CA ASP A 81 6.51 -20.69 3.86
C ASP A 81 7.19 -20.01 5.07
N TYR A 82 8.01 -20.75 5.83
CA TYR A 82 8.63 -20.22 7.04
C TYR A 82 9.73 -19.20 6.74
N ASP A 83 10.61 -19.51 5.78
CA ASP A 83 11.68 -18.60 5.36
C ASP A 83 11.12 -17.34 4.68
N MET A 84 10.03 -17.50 3.93
CA MET A 84 9.32 -16.37 3.32
C MET A 84 8.71 -15.45 4.40
N ILE A 85 8.00 -16.02 5.38
CA ILE A 85 7.42 -15.26 6.50
C ILE A 85 8.53 -14.53 7.28
N ARG A 86 9.65 -15.22 7.55
CA ARG A 86 10.80 -14.64 8.25
C ARG A 86 11.45 -13.52 7.45
N TYR A 87 11.53 -13.65 6.14
CA TYR A 87 12.09 -12.61 5.28
C TYR A 87 11.20 -11.36 5.26
N ILE A 88 9.89 -11.53 5.05
CA ILE A 88 8.92 -10.43 5.07
C ILE A 88 8.95 -9.72 6.43
N SER A 89 9.16 -10.47 7.52
CA SER A 89 9.19 -9.92 8.86
C SER A 89 10.41 -9.04 9.19
N GLN A 90 11.35 -8.86 8.25
CA GLN A 90 12.53 -8.01 8.44
C GLN A 90 12.44 -6.66 7.74
N TYR A 91 11.53 -6.51 6.79
CA TYR A 91 11.46 -5.34 5.91
C TYR A 91 10.12 -4.63 6.01
N THR A 92 10.09 -3.41 5.49
CA THR A 92 8.84 -2.66 5.32
C THR A 92 8.08 -3.26 4.15
N VAL A 93 6.80 -3.55 4.37
CA VAL A 93 5.88 -3.99 3.33
C VAL A 93 4.88 -2.89 3.07
N TYR A 94 4.89 -2.34 1.85
CA TYR A 94 3.83 -1.44 1.40
C TYR A 94 2.61 -2.24 0.98
N GLU A 95 1.44 -1.76 1.37
CA GLU A 95 0.17 -2.45 1.16
C GLU A 95 -0.78 -1.49 0.42
N ASN A 96 -1.93 -1.17 1.03
CA ASN A 96 -2.95 -0.38 0.37
C ASN A 96 -2.47 1.03 0.01
N LEU A 97 -2.96 1.48 -1.15
CA LEU A 97 -2.79 2.83 -1.66
C LEU A 97 -4.18 3.41 -1.96
N LEU A 98 -4.59 4.41 -1.18
CA LEU A 98 -5.94 4.96 -1.26
C LEU A 98 -5.92 6.44 -1.63
N PHE A 99 -6.72 6.83 -2.62
CA PHE A 99 -6.96 8.23 -2.97
C PHE A 99 -8.23 8.75 -2.32
N HIS A 100 -8.14 9.90 -1.63
CA HIS A 100 -9.28 10.59 -1.04
C HIS A 100 -9.70 11.80 -1.88
N PRO A 101 -10.82 11.74 -2.61
CA PRO A 101 -11.14 12.73 -3.63
C PRO A 101 -11.51 14.11 -3.07
N GLN A 102 -12.17 14.17 -1.91
CA GLN A 102 -12.57 15.43 -1.27
C GLN A 102 -11.36 16.17 -0.68
N LYS A 103 -10.47 15.44 0.01
CA LYS A 103 -9.25 16.00 0.62
C LYS A 103 -8.11 16.18 -0.38
N LYS A 104 -8.18 15.51 -1.54
CA LYS A 104 -7.14 15.45 -2.58
C LYS A 104 -5.80 14.97 -2.01
N LEU A 105 -5.87 13.89 -1.24
CA LEU A 105 -4.73 13.26 -0.59
C LEU A 105 -4.62 11.79 -1.02
N TYR A 106 -3.39 11.28 -1.00
CA TYR A 106 -3.12 9.85 -1.08
C TYR A 106 -2.65 9.33 0.27
N TYR A 107 -3.07 8.12 0.59
CA TYR A 107 -2.67 7.39 1.78
C TYR A 107 -1.96 6.10 1.35
N LEU A 108 -0.68 6.00 1.70
CA LEU A 108 0.14 4.84 1.45
C LEU A 108 0.34 4.10 2.79
N PHE A 109 -0.17 2.89 2.86
CA PHE A 109 -0.03 2.04 4.04
C PHE A 109 1.25 1.22 3.96
N SER A 110 1.93 1.09 5.09
CA SER A 110 3.03 0.14 5.25
C SER A 110 2.95 -0.61 6.56
N ILE A 111 3.55 -1.79 6.58
CA ILE A 111 3.67 -2.65 7.74
C ILE A 111 5.16 -2.79 8.05
N ASN A 112 5.52 -2.49 9.29
CA ASN A 112 6.81 -2.85 9.86
C ASN A 112 6.57 -3.93 10.91
N THR A 113 7.20 -5.07 10.72
CA THR A 113 7.32 -6.11 11.74
C THR A 113 8.52 -5.77 12.64
N ALA A 114 8.24 -5.30 13.84
CA ALA A 114 9.27 -5.17 14.86
C ALA A 114 9.40 -6.50 15.60
N LEU A 115 10.53 -7.18 15.45
CA LEU A 115 10.81 -8.44 16.16
C LEU A 115 11.12 -8.25 17.66
N GLU A 116 11.18 -7.01 18.15
CA GLU A 116 11.88 -6.75 19.41
C GLU A 116 11.17 -7.27 20.67
N ASN A 117 9.86 -7.53 20.72
CA ASN A 117 9.21 -8.03 21.95
C ASN A 117 7.92 -8.85 21.72
N GLY A 118 7.86 -9.67 20.67
CA GLY A 118 6.66 -10.40 20.28
C GLY A 118 5.92 -9.74 19.13
N ASN A 119 5.19 -10.54 18.36
CA ASN A 119 4.63 -10.28 17.03
C ASN A 119 3.66 -9.08 16.95
N THR A 120 4.13 -7.86 17.20
CA THR A 120 3.33 -6.65 17.05
C THR A 120 3.59 -6.09 15.66
N LEU A 121 2.57 -6.19 14.81
CA LEU A 121 2.55 -5.52 13.51
C LEU A 121 2.40 -4.02 13.77
N LEU A 122 3.39 -3.24 13.35
CA LEU A 122 3.31 -1.79 13.37
C LEU A 122 2.81 -1.32 12.02
N PHE A 123 1.58 -0.81 12.00
CA PHE A 123 1.01 -0.20 10.82
C PHE A 123 1.44 1.26 10.76
N ASN A 124 1.90 1.68 9.60
CA ASN A 124 2.24 3.07 9.33
C ASN A 124 1.42 3.60 8.17
N ILE A 125 1.18 4.90 8.20
CA ILE A 125 0.52 5.63 7.13
C ILE A 125 1.43 6.77 6.70
N SER A 126 1.68 6.85 5.39
CA SER A 126 2.31 7.99 4.74
C SER A 126 1.23 8.75 3.98
N VAL A 127 1.17 10.07 4.18
CA VAL A 127 0.15 10.93 3.57
C VAL A 127 0.80 11.83 2.55
N LEU A 128 0.30 11.80 1.32
CA LEU A 128 0.84 12.55 0.20
C LEU A 128 -0.19 13.53 -0.36
N ASP A 129 0.29 14.66 -0.86
CA ASP A 129 -0.55 15.59 -1.62
C ASP A 129 -0.84 15.07 -3.05
N ILE A 130 -1.63 15.83 -3.80
CA ILE A 130 -2.00 15.48 -5.19
C ILE A 130 -0.79 15.39 -6.14
N ASN A 131 0.33 16.01 -5.79
CA ASN A 131 1.58 15.98 -6.55
C ASN A 131 2.54 14.91 -6.01
N LEU A 132 2.07 14.03 -5.12
CA LEU A 132 2.84 12.95 -4.47
C LEU A 132 3.99 13.45 -3.59
N ASN A 133 3.89 14.68 -3.08
CA ASN A 133 4.80 15.15 -2.03
C ASN A 133 4.36 14.57 -0.69
N LEU A 134 5.31 14.01 0.05
CA LEU A 134 5.06 13.51 1.41
C LEU A 134 4.74 14.69 2.35
N LEU A 135 3.52 14.70 2.90
CA LEU A 135 3.06 15.70 3.87
C LEU A 135 3.36 15.30 5.31
N GLY A 136 3.31 14.01 5.59
CA GLY A 136 3.51 13.50 6.94
C GLY A 136 3.40 11.98 6.99
N GLU A 137 3.91 11.45 8.09
CA GLU A 137 3.93 10.03 8.37
C GLU A 137 3.55 9.79 9.83
N SER A 138 2.80 8.72 10.08
CA SER A 138 2.41 8.37 11.44
C SER A 138 2.38 6.87 11.63
N HIS A 139 2.68 6.44 12.86
CA HIS A 139 2.30 5.11 13.32
C HIS A 139 0.81 5.12 13.60
N LEU A 140 0.10 4.17 13.02
CA LEU A 140 -1.20 3.80 13.51
C LEU A 140 -0.93 2.96 14.76
N GLN A 141 -0.99 3.61 15.94
CA GLN A 141 -1.31 2.89 17.17
C GLN A 141 -2.75 2.42 17.07
N ALA A 142 -2.99 1.49 16.15
CA ALA A 142 -4.20 0.73 16.14
C ALA A 142 -4.27 0.06 17.52
N GLY A 143 -5.43 0.12 18.19
CA GLY A 143 -5.80 -1.03 19.02
C GLY A 143 -5.56 -2.27 18.16
N SER A 144 -5.08 -3.37 18.74
CA SER A 144 -4.52 -4.57 18.08
C SER A 144 -5.37 -5.25 16.98
N ASN A 145 -6.47 -4.62 16.56
CA ASN A 145 -7.60 -5.18 15.85
C ASN A 145 -7.91 -4.48 14.52
N MET A 146 -7.14 -3.47 14.10
CA MET A 146 -7.35 -2.83 12.80
C MET A 146 -6.56 -3.54 11.71
N ILE A 147 -7.20 -3.79 10.58
CA ILE A 147 -6.54 -4.42 9.41
C ILE A 147 -6.56 -3.45 8.23
N PRO A 148 -5.45 -2.73 7.94
CA PRO A 148 -5.38 -1.77 6.85
C PRO A 148 -5.68 -2.34 5.48
N LYS A 149 -5.45 -3.64 5.26
CA LYS A 149 -5.81 -4.33 4.01
C LYS A 149 -7.30 -4.22 3.65
N TYR A 150 -8.17 -4.07 4.65
CA TYR A 150 -9.62 -3.91 4.47
C TYR A 150 -10.08 -2.46 4.70
N SER A 151 -9.21 -1.49 4.46
CA SER A 151 -9.56 -0.07 4.56
C SER A 151 -10.15 0.50 3.27
N PHE A 152 -10.97 1.54 3.41
CA PHE A 152 -11.51 2.32 2.29
C PHE A 152 -11.74 3.77 2.68
N ILE A 153 -11.92 4.63 1.69
CA ILE A 153 -12.17 6.07 1.90
C ILE A 153 -13.66 6.33 2.08
N VAL A 154 -13.97 7.14 3.08
CA VAL A 154 -15.28 7.78 3.31
C VAL A 154 -15.11 9.30 3.30
N PRO A 155 -16.18 10.11 3.12
CA PRO A 155 -16.07 11.57 3.10
C PRO A 155 -15.36 12.18 4.32
N GLU A 156 -15.54 11.56 5.48
CA GLU A 156 -14.98 11.98 6.76
C GLU A 156 -13.50 11.62 6.91
N GLY A 157 -13.00 10.59 6.21
CA GLY A 157 -11.63 10.10 6.36
C GLY A 157 -11.42 8.68 5.85
N ILE A 158 -10.62 7.89 6.58
CA ILE A 158 -10.31 6.51 6.22
C ILE A 158 -11.01 5.56 7.20
N ALA A 159 -11.81 4.65 6.66
CA ALA A 159 -12.44 3.59 7.42
C ALA A 159 -11.49 2.37 7.49
N PHE A 160 -11.20 1.88 8.69
CA PHE A 160 -10.43 0.66 8.94
C PHE A 160 -11.34 -0.41 9.52
N TYR A 161 -11.23 -1.63 9.00
CA TYR A 161 -11.97 -2.76 9.55
C TYR A 161 -11.46 -3.11 10.96
N ASP A 162 -12.37 -3.13 11.93
CA ASP A 162 -12.13 -3.66 13.27
C ASP A 162 -12.72 -5.06 13.38
N TRP A 163 -11.85 -6.07 13.36
CA TRP A 163 -12.27 -7.47 13.38
C TRP A 163 -12.69 -7.97 14.77
N LEU A 164 -12.39 -7.25 15.85
CA LEU A 164 -12.85 -7.62 17.20
C LEU A 164 -14.18 -6.95 17.57
N ALA A 165 -14.47 -5.76 17.04
CA ALA A 165 -15.79 -5.15 17.19
C ALA A 165 -16.85 -5.83 16.31
N GLY A 166 -16.42 -6.54 15.26
CA GLY A 166 -17.29 -7.35 14.41
C GLY A 166 -17.99 -8.48 15.17
N LYS A 167 -19.27 -8.69 14.85
CA LYS A 167 -20.00 -9.94 15.17
C LYS A 167 -20.11 -10.76 13.89
N GLU A 168 -20.41 -12.06 13.98
CA GLU A 168 -20.46 -12.97 12.80
C GLU A 168 -21.27 -12.45 11.59
N SER A 169 -22.21 -11.51 11.81
CA SER A 169 -23.06 -10.92 10.77
C SER A 169 -22.86 -9.42 10.53
N GLN A 170 -21.84 -8.79 11.15
CA GLN A 170 -21.65 -7.34 11.09
C GLN A 170 -20.17 -6.98 11.00
N ALA A 171 -19.79 -6.27 9.94
CA ALA A 171 -18.49 -5.63 9.83
C ALA A 171 -18.54 -4.24 10.48
N VAL A 172 -17.61 -3.98 11.40
CA VAL A 172 -17.47 -2.68 12.06
C VAL A 172 -16.23 -1.99 11.51
N TYR A 173 -16.35 -0.69 11.28
CA TYR A 173 -15.25 0.14 10.80
C TYR A 173 -15.05 1.34 11.71
N GLU A 174 -13.81 1.62 12.05
CA GLU A 174 -13.41 2.85 12.72
C GLU A 174 -12.93 3.87 11.69
N VAL A 175 -13.40 5.11 11.79
CA VAL A 175 -13.06 6.18 10.85
C VAL A 175 -12.03 7.10 11.48
N PHE A 176 -10.91 7.26 10.77
CA PHE A 176 -9.81 8.14 11.16
C PHE A 176 -9.77 9.34 10.23
N ASP A 177 -9.81 10.52 10.82
CA ASP A 177 -9.46 11.76 10.15
C ASP A 177 -8.02 12.14 10.53
N PHE A 178 -7.11 12.05 9.55
CA PHE A 178 -5.75 12.52 9.72
C PHE A 178 -5.67 13.99 9.29
N ASP A 179 -5.74 14.89 10.26
CA ASP A 179 -5.54 16.31 10.04
C ASP A 179 -4.06 16.68 10.20
N PHE A 180 -3.34 16.74 9.08
CA PHE A 180 -1.96 17.25 9.06
C PHE A 180 -2.00 18.76 8.93
N LYS A 181 -1.74 19.47 10.04
CA LYS A 181 -1.64 20.93 10.03
C LYS A 181 -0.59 21.37 9.00
N ARG A 182 -1.03 22.17 8.03
CA ARG A 182 -0.16 22.89 7.08
C ARG A 182 0.57 24.04 7.75
#